data_AF-A0A218MAY2-F1
#
_entry.id   AF-A0A218MAY2-F1
#
_cell.length_a   1.000
_cell.length_b   1.000
_cell.length_c   1.000
_cell.angle_alpha   90.00
_cell.angle_beta   90.00
_cell.angle_gamma   90.00
#
_symmetry.space_group_name_H-M   'P 1'
#
loop_
_entity.id
_entity.type
_entity.pdbx_description
1 polymer ?
#
loop_
_entity_poly.entity_id
_entity_poly.type
_entity_poly.pdbx_seq_one_letter_code
_entity_poly.pdbx_strand_id
1 'polypeptide(L)'
;MILAGIVSQWPFYELTGRESGNIMLTLTCALGVMTGVRMPGLAGTALAVSSIAVPLLVPLEYGLLGVLLPASFLLALTSSNRATWAVPIALAGLCQGGWLNLGLAAASALAVLVFLSRSWAVPALPRVGRWAYAYYPAHMAALAWIAH
;
A
#
# COMPACT_ATOMS: atom_id res chain seq x y z
N MET A 1 -5.65 -12.11 2.58
CA MET A 1 -4.49 -11.24 2.80
C MET A 1 -4.08 -11.15 4.26
N ILE A 2 -5.00 -10.87 5.19
CA ILE A 2 -4.70 -10.82 6.65
C ILE A 2 -3.90 -12.06 7.10
N LEU A 3 -4.39 -13.26 6.78
CA LEU A 3 -3.75 -14.52 7.16
C LEU A 3 -2.34 -14.66 6.57
N ALA A 4 -2.13 -14.23 5.32
CA ALA A 4 -0.81 -14.21 4.70
C ALA A 4 0.13 -13.20 5.37
N GLY A 5 -0.39 -12.03 5.74
CA GLY A 5 0.38 -11.01 6.47
C GLY A 5 0.78 -11.45 7.87
N ILE A 6 -0.08 -12.19 8.58
CA ILE A 6 0.25 -12.78 9.89
C ILE A 6 1.33 -13.86 9.71
N VAL A 7 1.15 -14.77 8.75
CA VAL A 7 2.11 -15.85 8.48
C VAL A 7 3.47 -15.30 8.06
N SER A 8 3.51 -14.21 7.27
CA SER A 8 4.76 -13.57 6.88
C SER A 8 5.40 -12.72 7.98
N GLN A 9 4.78 -12.55 9.14
CA GLN A 9 5.36 -11.76 10.24
C GLN A 9 6.55 -12.48 10.87
N TRP A 10 6.47 -13.79 11.04
CA TRP A 10 7.56 -14.61 11.58
C TRP A 10 8.85 -14.50 10.75
N PRO A 11 8.87 -14.82 9.44
CA PRO A 11 10.11 -14.75 8.66
C PRO A 11 10.59 -13.30 8.48
N PHE A 12 9.70 -12.31 8.54
CA PHE A 12 10.08 -10.90 8.54
C PHE A 12 10.86 -10.51 9.80
N TYR A 13 10.42 -10.97 10.97
CA TYR A 13 11.13 -10.73 12.22
C TYR A 13 12.51 -11.40 12.21
N GLU A 14 12.63 -12.65 11.76
CA GLU A 14 13.93 -13.33 11.66
C GLU A 14 14.92 -12.59 10.75
N LEU A 15 14.44 -12.08 9.60
CA LEU A 15 15.30 -11.38 8.63
C LEU A 15 15.70 -9.97 9.04
N THR A 16 14.83 -9.24 9.73
CA THR A 16 15.03 -7.79 9.97
C THR A 16 15.29 -7.45 11.43
N GLY A 17 14.95 -8.34 12.36
CA GLY A 17 14.94 -8.10 13.81
C GLY A 17 13.93 -7.01 14.24
N ARG A 18 13.04 -6.56 13.36
CA ARG A 18 12.10 -5.46 13.63
C ARG A 18 10.76 -5.99 14.10
N GLU A 19 10.26 -5.41 15.19
CA GLU A 19 8.92 -5.72 15.71
C GLU A 19 7.77 -5.04 14.92
N SER A 20 8.10 -4.21 13.91
CA SER A 20 7.09 -3.58 13.07
C SER A 20 6.31 -4.60 12.24
N GLY A 21 5.02 -4.36 12.04
CA GLY A 21 4.20 -5.14 11.12
C GLY A 21 4.74 -5.06 9.68
N ASN A 22 4.89 -6.20 9.02
CA ASN A 22 5.41 -6.29 7.66
C ASN A 22 4.60 -5.50 6.62
N ILE A 23 5.19 -5.29 5.44
CA ILE A 23 4.55 -4.64 4.29
C ILE A 23 3.17 -5.23 3.93
N MET A 24 2.93 -6.54 4.12
CA MET A 24 1.63 -7.13 3.82
C MET A 24 0.52 -6.61 4.73
N LEU A 25 0.84 -6.29 5.99
CA LEU A 25 -0.10 -5.66 6.92
C LEU A 25 -0.41 -4.22 6.50
N THR A 26 0.60 -3.44 6.11
CA THR A 26 0.38 -2.10 5.52
C THR A 26 -0.49 -2.18 4.27
N LEU A 27 -0.20 -3.10 3.34
CA LEU A 27 -0.98 -3.29 2.12
C LEU A 27 -2.41 -3.74 2.41
N THR A 28 -2.61 -4.60 3.41
CA THR A 28 -3.93 -5.04 3.82
C THR A 28 -4.76 -3.85 4.34
N CYS A 29 -4.15 -2.98 5.14
CA CYS A 29 -4.80 -1.75 5.60
C CYS A 29 -5.09 -0.81 4.41
N ALA A 30 -4.15 -0.62 3.49
CA ALA A 30 -4.35 0.22 2.30
C ALA A 30 -5.51 -0.27 1.44
N LEU A 31 -5.61 -1.59 1.22
CA LEU A 31 -6.73 -2.22 0.53
C LEU A 31 -8.04 -2.08 1.30
N GLY A 32 -8.02 -2.17 2.63
CA GLY A 32 -9.16 -1.90 3.49
C GLY A 32 -9.69 -0.49 3.31
N VAL A 33 -8.81 0.52 3.30
CA VAL A 33 -9.18 1.92 3.01
C VAL A 33 -9.76 2.05 1.60
N MET A 34 -9.08 1.52 0.59
CA MET A 34 -9.56 1.57 -0.81
C MET A 34 -10.92 0.92 -0.99
N THR A 35 -11.15 -0.22 -0.32
CA THR A 35 -12.42 -0.95 -0.36
C THR A 35 -13.49 -0.16 0.39
N GLY A 36 -13.18 0.35 1.57
CA GLY A 36 -14.10 1.13 2.39
C GLY A 36 -14.57 2.42 1.72
N VAL A 37 -13.68 3.12 1.00
CA VAL A 37 -14.02 4.33 0.23
C VAL A 37 -14.93 4.02 -0.96
N ARG A 38 -14.86 2.82 -1.53
CA ARG A 38 -15.70 2.39 -2.66
C ARG A 38 -17.05 1.82 -2.24
N MET A 39 -17.17 1.32 -1.01
CA MET A 39 -18.40 0.74 -0.49
C MET A 39 -19.30 1.84 0.08
N PRO A 40 -20.54 2.01 -0.41
CA PRO A 40 -21.46 2.99 0.16
C PRO A 40 -21.96 2.54 1.55
N GLY A 41 -22.23 3.51 2.42
CA GLY A 41 -22.85 3.31 3.73
C GLY A 41 -21.87 3.09 4.90
N LEU A 42 -22.44 2.84 6.08
CA LEU A 42 -21.70 2.76 7.36
C LEU A 42 -20.65 1.64 7.36
N ALA A 43 -20.89 0.53 6.68
CA ALA A 43 -19.93 -0.58 6.60
C ALA A 43 -18.64 -0.17 5.89
N GLY A 44 -18.74 0.62 4.80
CA GLY A 44 -17.58 1.13 4.08
C GLY A 44 -16.80 2.14 4.92
N THR A 45 -17.50 3.07 5.57
CA THR A 45 -16.88 4.03 6.50
C THR A 45 -16.19 3.32 7.67
N ALA A 46 -16.84 2.34 8.30
CA ALA A 46 -16.26 1.57 9.39
C ALA A 46 -15.00 0.83 8.94
N LEU A 47 -15.01 0.20 7.76
CA LEU A 47 -13.84 -0.48 7.21
C LEU A 47 -12.67 0.47 6.92
N ALA A 48 -12.96 1.64 6.34
CA ALA A 48 -11.93 2.64 6.06
C ALA A 48 -11.33 3.19 7.37
N VAL A 49 -12.18 3.53 8.34
CA VAL A 49 -11.76 4.05 9.65
C VAL A 49 -10.97 3.01 10.42
N SER A 50 -11.44 1.75 10.47
CA SER A 50 -10.71 0.67 11.16
C SER A 50 -9.35 0.42 10.51
N SER A 51 -9.26 0.50 9.17
CA SER A 51 -8.00 0.31 8.44
C SER A 51 -7.01 1.45 8.65
N ILE A 52 -7.49 2.67 8.91
CA ILE A 52 -6.66 3.83 9.29
C ILE A 52 -6.25 3.75 10.76
N ALA A 53 -7.10 3.20 11.64
CA ALA A 53 -6.80 3.08 13.06
C ALA A 53 -5.64 2.09 13.34
N VAL A 54 -5.52 1.01 12.58
CA VAL A 54 -4.45 0.01 12.76
C VAL A 54 -3.03 0.61 12.78
N PRO A 55 -2.58 1.37 11.77
CA PRO A 55 -1.24 1.98 11.78
C PRO A 55 -1.03 3.07 12.85
N LEU A 56 -2.10 3.53 13.51
CA LEU A 56 -1.99 4.46 14.64
C LEU A 56 -1.77 3.73 15.97
N LEU A 57 -2.22 2.48 16.07
CA LEU A 57 -2.14 1.66 17.28
C LEU A 57 -0.94 0.71 17.26
N VAL A 58 -0.54 0.27 16.07
CA VAL A 58 0.53 -0.72 15.88
C VAL A 58 1.56 -0.14 14.91
N PRO A 59 2.86 -0.21 15.24
CA PRO A 59 3.91 0.25 14.32
C PRO A 59 3.92 -0.66 13.09
N LEU A 60 3.49 -0.12 11.94
CA LEU A 60 3.63 -0.77 10.64
C LEU A 60 4.89 -0.26 9.94
N GLU A 61 5.47 -1.09 9.07
CA GLU A 61 6.71 -0.79 8.35
C GLU A 61 6.70 0.58 7.62
N TYR A 62 5.57 0.93 7.00
CA TYR A 62 5.40 2.22 6.31
C TYR A 62 4.41 3.17 7.00
N GLY A 63 3.95 2.81 8.21
CA GLY A 63 3.04 3.61 9.01
C GLY A 63 1.76 4.06 8.28
N LEU A 64 1.20 5.18 8.73
CA LEU A 64 -0.04 5.74 8.17
C LEU A 64 0.13 6.21 6.71
N LEU A 65 1.27 6.84 6.38
CA LEU A 65 1.50 7.37 5.03
C LEU A 65 1.52 6.23 3.99
N GLY A 66 2.14 5.09 4.31
CA GLY A 66 2.12 3.91 3.45
C GLY A 66 0.73 3.31 3.25
N VAL A 67 -0.17 3.44 4.23
CA VAL A 67 -1.57 3.00 4.13
C VAL A 67 -2.40 3.95 3.26
N LEU A 68 -2.22 5.27 3.41
CA LEU A 68 -3.00 6.28 2.71
C LEU A 68 -2.56 6.49 1.26
N LEU A 69 -1.27 6.32 0.96
CA LEU A 69 -0.72 6.62 -0.36
C LEU A 69 -1.46 5.86 -1.48
N PRO A 70 -1.63 4.52 -1.45
CA PRO A 70 -2.36 3.82 -2.52
C PRO A 70 -3.83 4.27 -2.65
N ALA A 71 -4.49 4.56 -1.52
CA ALA A 71 -5.87 5.03 -1.52
C ALA A 71 -6.01 6.43 -2.15
N SER A 72 -5.02 7.30 -1.96
CA SER A 72 -5.00 8.63 -2.58
C SER A 72 -4.83 8.57 -4.10
N PHE A 73 -4.02 7.63 -4.62
CA PHE A 73 -3.91 7.39 -6.06
C PHE A 73 -5.23 6.87 -6.63
N LEU A 74 -5.88 5.93 -5.93
CA LEU A 74 -7.18 5.43 -6.33
C LEU A 74 -8.20 6.56 -6.44
N LEU A 75 -8.29 7.41 -5.42
CA LEU A 75 -9.18 8.56 -5.38
C LEU A 75 -8.91 9.50 -6.56
N ALA A 76 -7.64 9.84 -6.81
CA ALA A 76 -7.22 10.72 -7.89
C ALA A 76 -7.53 10.17 -9.29
N LEU A 77 -7.49 8.84 -9.47
CA LEU A 77 -7.79 8.17 -10.74
C LEU A 77 -9.29 7.95 -10.96
N THR A 78 -10.07 7.79 -9.88
CA THR A 78 -11.53 7.61 -9.98
C THR A 78 -12.32 8.91 -10.00
N SER A 79 -11.72 10.01 -9.53
CA SER A 79 -12.39 11.32 -9.48
C SER A 79 -12.28 12.05 -10.81
N SER A 80 -13.38 12.65 -11.25
CA SER A 80 -13.39 13.55 -12.42
C SER A 80 -12.65 14.88 -12.14
N ASN A 81 -12.41 15.21 -10.87
CA ASN A 81 -11.76 16.46 -10.47
C ASN A 81 -10.24 16.30 -10.39
N ARG A 82 -9.51 16.95 -11.31
CA ARG A 82 -8.03 16.93 -11.33
C ARG A 82 -7.36 17.55 -10.10
N ALA A 83 -8.05 18.39 -9.32
CA ALA A 83 -7.51 18.91 -8.06
C ALA A 83 -7.19 17.79 -7.06
N THR A 84 -7.86 16.63 -7.16
CA THR A 84 -7.57 15.47 -6.32
C THR A 84 -6.19 14.87 -6.54
N TRP A 85 -5.52 15.20 -7.64
CA TRP A 85 -4.15 14.75 -7.93
C TRP A 85 -3.13 15.36 -6.97
N ALA A 86 -3.44 16.49 -6.35
CA ALA A 86 -2.58 17.09 -5.33
C ALA A 86 -2.40 16.18 -4.10
N VAL A 87 -3.40 15.34 -3.78
CA VAL A 87 -3.39 14.49 -2.59
C VAL A 87 -2.28 13.42 -2.65
N PRO A 88 -2.21 12.54 -3.66
CA PRO A 88 -1.13 11.56 -3.77
C PRO A 88 0.25 12.22 -3.96
N ILE A 89 0.33 13.37 -4.64
CA ILE A 89 1.59 14.11 -4.82
C ILE A 89 2.11 14.61 -3.47
N ALA A 90 1.25 15.23 -2.67
CA ALA A 90 1.60 15.72 -1.34
C ALA A 90 1.99 14.55 -0.41
N LEU A 91 1.22 13.46 -0.41
CA LEU A 91 1.53 12.29 0.41
C LEU A 91 2.85 11.63 0.01
N ALA A 92 3.15 11.51 -1.29
CA ALA A 92 4.44 11.00 -1.76
C ALA A 92 5.60 11.88 -1.29
N GLY A 93 5.43 13.20 -1.36
CA GLY A 93 6.40 14.16 -0.83
C GLY A 93 6.63 14.02 0.67
N LEU A 94 5.57 13.89 1.46
CA LEU A 94 5.62 13.71 2.92
C LEU A 94 6.29 12.39 3.34
N CYS A 95 6.33 11.38 2.48
CA CYS A 95 7.05 10.14 2.74
C CYS A 95 8.58 10.32 2.67
N GLN A 96 9.08 11.44 2.14
CA GLN A 96 10.50 11.66 1.92
C GLN A 96 11.08 12.73 2.85
N GLY A 97 12.33 12.50 3.25
CA GLY A 97 13.14 13.50 3.96
C GLY A 97 13.92 14.38 2.98
N GLY A 98 13.88 15.70 3.18
CA GLY A 98 14.68 16.68 2.44
C GLY A 98 14.01 17.19 1.16
N TRP A 99 14.35 18.43 0.78
CA TRP A 99 13.68 19.17 -0.31
C TRP A 99 13.82 18.52 -1.69
N LEU A 100 15.01 17.97 -2.00
CA LEU A 100 15.26 17.32 -3.28
C LEU A 100 14.42 16.04 -3.44
N ASN A 101 14.41 15.19 -2.41
CA ASN A 101 13.67 13.92 -2.44
C ASN A 101 12.16 14.16 -2.48
N LEU A 102 11.68 15.21 -1.81
CA LEU A 102 10.28 15.64 -1.91
C LEU A 102 9.93 16.02 -3.35
N GLY A 103 10.76 16.81 -4.02
CA GLY A 103 10.54 17.20 -5.41
C GLY A 103 10.51 15.99 -6.36
N LEU A 104 11.44 15.04 -6.18
CA LEU A 104 11.47 13.80 -6.96
C LEU A 104 10.27 12.89 -6.68
N ALA A 105 9.82 12.79 -5.43
CA ALA A 105 8.63 12.04 -5.07
C ALA A 105 7.35 12.66 -5.65
N ALA A 106 7.23 13.99 -5.60
CA ALA A 106 6.13 14.70 -6.22
C ALA A 106 6.10 14.51 -7.75
N ALA A 107 7.26 14.63 -8.41
CA ALA A 107 7.38 14.44 -9.84
C ALA A 107 7.06 13.00 -10.28
N SER A 108 7.56 12.01 -9.54
CA SER A 108 7.26 10.60 -9.81
C SER A 108 5.79 10.26 -9.58
N ALA A 109 5.17 10.77 -8.51
CA ALA A 109 3.74 10.61 -8.28
C ALA A 109 2.90 11.19 -9.42
N LEU A 110 3.24 12.39 -9.88
CA LEU A 110 2.59 13.00 -11.05
C LEU A 110 2.79 12.17 -12.32
N ALA A 111 4.01 11.69 -12.58
CA ALA A 111 4.30 10.85 -13.74
C ALA A 111 3.47 9.55 -13.72
N VAL A 112 3.35 8.91 -12.57
CA VAL A 112 2.51 7.72 -12.37
C VAL A 112 1.03 8.04 -12.60
N LEU A 113 0.51 9.17 -12.12
CA LEU A 113 -0.88 9.58 -12.39
C LEU A 113 -1.12 9.83 -13.88
N VAL A 114 -0.21 10.52 -14.57
CA VAL A 114 -0.30 10.75 -16.01
C VAL A 114 -0.25 9.42 -16.76
N PHE A 115 0.60 8.50 -16.34
CA PHE A 115 0.70 7.17 -16.93
C PHE A 115 -0.60 6.38 -16.72
N LEU A 116 -1.09 6.26 -15.48
CA LEU A 116 -2.27 5.46 -15.14
C LEU A 116 -3.60 6.07 -15.59
N SER A 117 -3.66 7.39 -15.82
CA SER A 117 -4.87 8.05 -16.35
C SER A 117 -5.10 7.80 -17.85
N ARG A 118 -4.11 7.24 -18.55
CA ARG A 118 -4.24 6.89 -19.96
C ARG A 118 -4.79 5.48 -20.13
N SER A 119 -5.60 5.29 -21.15
CA SER A 119 -6.07 3.97 -21.57
C SER A 119 -4.95 3.25 -22.32
N TRP A 120 -4.40 2.20 -21.70
CA TRP A 120 -3.40 1.33 -22.34
C TRP A 120 -4.08 0.05 -22.84
N ALA A 121 -3.70 -0.40 -24.03
CA ALA A 121 -4.03 -1.74 -24.49
C ALA A 121 -3.17 -2.73 -23.69
N VAL A 122 -3.67 -3.18 -22.54
CA VAL A 122 -2.97 -4.17 -21.72
C VAL A 122 -3.20 -5.54 -22.36
N PRO A 123 -2.15 -6.30 -22.70
CA PRO A 123 -2.31 -7.67 -23.18
C PRO A 123 -3.04 -8.51 -22.13
N ALA A 124 -3.69 -9.58 -22.54
CA ALA A 124 -4.41 -10.47 -21.63
C ALA A 124 -3.43 -11.14 -20.65
N LEU A 125 -3.17 -10.47 -19.53
CA LEU A 125 -2.32 -10.99 -18.47
C LEU A 125 -3.05 -12.11 -17.74
N PRO A 126 -2.37 -13.23 -17.43
CA PRO A 126 -2.97 -14.30 -16.64
C PRO A 126 -3.39 -13.75 -15.28
N ARG A 127 -4.58 -14.15 -14.82
CA ARG A 127 -5.07 -13.75 -13.50
C ARG A 127 -4.12 -14.23 -12.42
N VAL A 128 -3.55 -13.29 -11.66
CA VAL A 128 -2.78 -13.61 -10.47
C VAL A 128 -3.75 -14.25 -9.45
N GLY A 129 -3.58 -15.55 -9.24
CA GLY A 129 -4.42 -16.34 -8.35
C GLY A 129 -4.01 -16.23 -6.89
N ARG A 130 -4.71 -16.97 -6.03
CA ARG A 130 -4.44 -17.02 -4.58
C ARG A 130 -3.03 -17.51 -4.22
N TRP A 131 -2.32 -18.18 -5.14
CA TRP A 131 -0.94 -18.65 -4.93
C TRP A 131 0.04 -17.50 -4.67
N ALA A 132 -0.21 -16.32 -5.23
CA ALA A 132 0.64 -15.15 -4.99
C ALA A 132 0.64 -14.68 -3.53
N TYR A 133 -0.41 -15.03 -2.76
CA TYR A 133 -0.43 -14.74 -1.32
C TYR A 133 0.53 -15.62 -0.53
N ALA A 134 0.81 -16.84 -1.01
CA ALA A 134 1.82 -17.72 -0.41
C ALA A 134 3.23 -17.38 -0.88
N TYR A 135 3.38 -16.73 -2.04
CA TYR A 135 4.67 -16.34 -2.60
C TYR A 135 5.47 -15.45 -1.64
N TYR A 136 4.88 -14.37 -1.10
CA TYR A 136 5.59 -13.45 -0.21
C TYR A 136 6.16 -14.12 1.07
N PRO A 137 5.36 -14.85 1.88
CA PRO A 137 5.89 -15.57 3.04
C PRO A 137 6.92 -16.65 2.65
N ALA A 138 6.71 -17.36 1.54
CA ALA A 138 7.66 -18.39 1.09
C ALA A 138 9.00 -17.78 0.64
N HIS A 139 8.97 -16.67 -0.10
CA HIS A 139 10.17 -15.92 -0.49
C HIS A 139 10.92 -15.40 0.74
N MET A 140 10.19 -14.88 1.75
CA MET A 140 10.80 -14.39 2.98
C MET A 140 11.44 -15.54 3.76
N ALA A 141 10.75 -16.68 3.89
CA ALA A 141 11.31 -17.87 4.55
C ALA A 141 12.55 -18.40 3.82
N ALA A 142 12.57 -18.39 2.48
CA ALA A 142 13.72 -18.79 1.70
C ALA A 142 14.93 -17.85 1.94
N LEU A 143 14.70 -16.54 1.97
CA LEU A 143 15.74 -15.58 2.29
C LEU A 143 16.26 -15.73 3.72
N ALA A 144 15.37 -15.95 4.69
CA ALA A 144 15.74 -16.21 6.08
C ALA A 144 16.64 -17.45 6.18
N TRP A 145 16.28 -18.51 5.46
CA TRP A 145 17.04 -19.76 5.44
C TRP A 145 18.44 -19.61 4.80
N ILE A 146 18.60 -18.74 3.79
CA ILE A 146 19.91 -18.46 3.17
C ILE A 146 20.77 -17.54 4.04
N ALA A 147 20.14 -16.67 4.85
CA ALA A 147 20.83 -15.75 5.73
C ALA A 147 21.40 -16.41 7.00
N HIS A 148 20.97 -17.64 7.29
CA HIS A 148 21.48 -18.51 8.36
C HIS A 148 22.49 -19.53 7.83
#